data_AF-A0A7X8UMP4-F1
#
_entry.id   AF-A0A7X8UMP4-F1
#
_cell.length_a   1.000
_cell.length_b   1.000
_cell.length_c   1.000
_cell.angle_alpha   90.00
_cell.angle_beta   90.00
_cell.angle_gamma   90.00
#
_symmetry.space_group_name_H-M   'P 1'
#
loop_
_entity.id
_entity.type
_entity.pdbx_description
1 polymer ?
#
loop_
_entity_poly.entity_id
_entity_poly.type
_entity_poly.pdbx_seq_one_letter_code
_entity_poly.pdbx_strand_id
1 'polypeptide(L)'
;MNRQSSPTRAGFPFWLAHPALLGCWQVLFLYHRNMGEYPMSAMIRPAVAMAIGCSLAAFIAKTILRNAHKAGLLISLWILLAFSFGNLWAVLDGAILHVGPLSLGCKKIAALILIPPAIIGGYFILRMKIQPATAGARVSKAAAVVVGVMWIVMAAQIGLGYIRRPQAQPPFADERVAAQGPLPDIYFIVLDGYGRSDVLKERFGFDNSAFLAELADRGFGVYQNARSNYV
;
A
#
# COMPACT_ATOMS: atom_id res chain seq x y z
N MET A 1 28.62 53.30 -7.49
CA MET A 1 28.93 51.88 -7.23
C MET A 1 27.63 51.11 -7.01
N ASN A 2 27.09 50.52 -8.07
CA ASN A 2 25.84 49.76 -8.05
C ASN A 2 26.15 48.30 -7.68
N ARG A 3 25.75 47.85 -6.48
CA ARG A 3 25.78 46.42 -6.13
C ARG A 3 24.62 45.74 -6.85
N GLN A 4 24.90 45.09 -7.96
CA GLN A 4 23.97 44.14 -8.57
C GLN A 4 23.79 42.96 -7.60
N SER A 5 22.61 42.87 -6.97
CA SER A 5 22.15 41.67 -6.29
C SER A 5 21.87 40.61 -7.35
N SER A 6 22.77 39.65 -7.51
CA SER A 6 22.55 38.47 -8.33
C SER A 6 21.38 37.66 -7.76
N PRO A 7 20.40 37.23 -8.58
CA PRO A 7 19.34 36.35 -8.12
C PRO A 7 19.98 35.01 -7.78
N THR A 8 19.97 34.64 -6.50
CA THR A 8 20.30 33.28 -6.07
C THR A 8 19.33 32.33 -6.76
N ARG A 9 19.79 31.62 -7.80
CA ARG A 9 19.02 30.54 -8.43
C ARG A 9 18.56 29.60 -7.32
N ALA A 10 17.25 29.54 -7.08
CA ALA A 10 16.69 28.61 -6.14
C ALA A 10 17.07 27.20 -6.61
N GLY A 11 17.94 26.53 -5.86
CA GLY A 11 18.33 25.15 -6.15
C GLY A 11 17.13 24.21 -6.09
N PHE A 12 17.23 23.06 -6.77
CA PHE A 12 16.17 22.05 -6.79
C PHE A 12 15.75 21.65 -5.36
N PRO A 13 14.44 21.60 -5.03
CA PRO A 13 13.96 21.38 -3.67
C PRO A 13 14.03 19.90 -3.26
N PHE A 14 15.25 19.38 -3.06
CA PHE A 14 15.46 17.97 -2.70
C PHE A 14 14.69 17.54 -1.45
N TRP A 15 14.44 18.44 -0.50
CA TRP A 15 13.65 18.19 0.71
C TRP A 15 12.19 17.77 0.43
N LEU A 16 11.65 18.13 -0.73
CA LEU A 16 10.31 17.74 -1.17
C LEU A 16 10.36 16.49 -2.06
N ALA A 17 11.46 16.29 -2.79
CA ALA A 17 11.61 15.18 -3.72
C ALA A 17 11.60 13.81 -3.02
N HIS A 18 12.40 13.63 -1.97
CA HIS A 18 12.49 12.31 -1.33
C HIS A 18 11.20 11.84 -0.63
N PRO A 19 10.39 12.66 0.11
CA PRO A 19 9.11 12.19 0.63
C PRO A 19 8.10 11.89 -0.49
N ALA A 20 8.05 12.72 -1.55
CA ALA A 20 7.15 12.49 -2.68
C ALA A 20 7.47 11.18 -3.42
N LEU A 21 8.75 10.97 -3.73
CA LEU A 21 9.23 9.78 -4.41
C LEU A 21 9.06 8.52 -3.56
N LEU A 22 9.24 8.61 -2.23
CA LEU A 22 8.96 7.48 -1.32
C LEU A 22 7.47 7.15 -1.29
N GLY A 23 6.58 8.14 -1.26
CA GLY A 23 5.14 7.93 -1.33
C GLY A 23 4.73 7.19 -2.60
N CYS A 24 5.21 7.65 -3.76
CA CYS A 24 5.00 6.93 -5.01
C CYS A 24 5.58 5.51 -4.98
N TRP A 25 6.79 5.34 -4.45
CA TRP A 25 7.47 4.04 -4.39
C TRP A 25 6.62 2.97 -3.71
N GLN A 26 5.81 3.33 -2.70
CA GLN A 26 4.88 2.38 -2.05
C GLN A 26 3.84 1.83 -3.01
N VAL A 27 3.34 2.67 -3.93
CA VAL A 27 2.38 2.25 -4.95
C VAL A 27 3.04 1.33 -5.98
N LEU A 28 4.29 1.62 -6.38
CA LEU A 28 5.06 0.72 -7.24
C LEU A 28 5.33 -0.63 -6.58
N PHE A 29 5.67 -0.63 -5.29
CA PHE A 29 5.88 -1.85 -4.52
C PHE A 29 4.62 -2.73 -4.46
N LEU A 30 3.46 -2.12 -4.19
CA LEU A 30 2.18 -2.83 -4.21
C LEU A 30 1.84 -3.35 -5.61
N TYR A 31 2.05 -2.54 -6.64
CA TYR A 31 1.86 -2.95 -8.02
C TYR A 31 2.74 -4.15 -8.37
N HIS A 32 4.02 -4.11 -8.02
CA HIS A 32 4.97 -5.20 -8.26
C HIS A 32 4.53 -6.52 -7.61
N ARG A 33 3.91 -6.48 -6.42
CA ARG A 33 3.37 -7.68 -5.75
C ARG A 33 2.08 -8.22 -6.37
N ASN A 34 1.29 -7.35 -7.00
CA ASN A 34 0.00 -7.69 -7.63
C ASN A 34 0.11 -7.66 -9.16
N MET A 35 1.32 -7.90 -9.66
CA MET A 35 1.65 -7.84 -11.06
C MET A 35 0.92 -8.97 -11.80
N GLY A 36 -0.14 -8.61 -12.55
CA GLY A 36 -0.98 -9.59 -13.28
C GLY A 36 -2.45 -9.37 -13.01
N GLU A 37 -2.78 -8.89 -11.82
CA GLU A 37 -4.15 -8.60 -11.39
C GLU A 37 -4.67 -7.27 -11.96
N TYR A 38 -3.76 -6.29 -12.13
CA TYR A 38 -4.13 -4.94 -12.57
C TYR A 38 -3.23 -4.46 -13.72
N PRO A 39 -3.78 -3.68 -14.67
CA PRO A 39 -2.99 -3.02 -15.69
C PRO A 39 -2.10 -1.94 -15.08
N MET A 40 -0.97 -1.63 -15.72
CA MET A 40 -0.03 -0.62 -15.25
C MET A 40 -0.67 0.77 -15.09
N SER A 41 -1.68 1.10 -15.89
CA SER A 41 -2.42 2.36 -15.78
C SER A 41 -3.15 2.53 -14.44
N ALA A 42 -3.53 1.43 -13.78
CA ALA A 42 -4.23 1.46 -12.49
C ALA A 42 -3.36 2.06 -11.36
N MET A 43 -2.03 1.97 -11.46
CA MET A 43 -1.11 2.48 -10.44
C MET A 43 -0.87 3.99 -10.54
N ILE A 44 -1.19 4.62 -11.67
CA ILE A 44 -0.84 6.04 -11.94
C ILE A 44 -1.57 6.97 -10.97
N ARG A 45 -2.90 6.84 -10.85
CA ARG A 45 -3.69 7.75 -9.98
C ARG A 45 -3.29 7.63 -8.51
N PRO A 46 -3.17 6.42 -7.92
CA PRO A 46 -2.71 6.29 -6.53
C PRO A 46 -1.28 6.81 -6.33
N ALA A 47 -0.37 6.59 -7.29
CA ALA A 47 1.01 7.09 -7.20
C ALA A 47 1.04 8.62 -7.17
N VAL A 48 0.30 9.28 -8.06
CA VAL A 48 0.17 10.74 -8.08
C VAL A 48 -0.44 11.25 -6.77
N ALA A 49 -1.52 10.62 -6.30
CA ALA A 49 -2.16 10.98 -5.04
C ALA A 49 -1.20 10.87 -3.85
N MET A 50 -0.38 9.81 -3.80
CA MET A 50 0.65 9.65 -2.78
C MET A 50 1.79 10.67 -2.88
N ALA A 51 2.27 10.99 -4.08
CA ALA A 51 3.26 12.05 -4.28
C ALA A 51 2.74 13.40 -3.75
N ILE A 52 1.50 13.74 -4.08
CA ILE A 52 0.86 14.99 -3.64
C ILE A 52 0.67 14.98 -2.13
N GLY A 53 0.10 13.92 -1.56
CA GLY A 53 -0.14 13.80 -0.13
C GLY A 53 1.16 13.88 0.69
N CYS A 54 2.21 13.18 0.27
CA CYS A 54 3.51 13.20 0.95
C CYS A 54 4.21 14.56 0.81
N SER A 55 4.06 15.21 -0.35
CA SER A 55 4.56 16.58 -0.59
C SER A 55 3.85 17.59 0.30
N LEU A 56 2.51 17.49 0.42
CA LEU A 56 1.70 18.33 1.28
C LEU A 56 2.08 18.13 2.75
N ALA A 57 2.23 16.88 3.20
CA ALA A 57 2.68 16.57 4.55
C ALA A 57 4.07 17.17 4.85
N ALA A 58 5.01 17.10 3.90
CA ALA A 58 6.33 17.72 4.03
C ALA A 58 6.26 19.25 4.07
N PHE A 59 5.34 19.85 3.31
CA PHE A 59 5.12 21.29 3.35
C PHE A 59 4.52 21.75 4.69
N ILE A 60 3.54 21.03 5.23
CA ILE A 60 2.96 21.28 6.55
C ILE A 60 4.03 21.10 7.64
N ALA A 61 4.82 20.02 7.58
CA ALA A 61 5.92 19.83 8.52
C ALA A 61 6.95 20.96 8.42
N LYS A 62 7.20 21.51 7.23
CA LYS A 62 8.09 22.66 7.03
C LYS A 62 7.55 23.91 7.72
N THR A 63 6.24 24.19 7.65
CA THR A 63 5.67 25.38 8.32
C THR A 63 5.77 25.27 9.85
N ILE A 64 5.59 24.07 10.40
CA ILE A 64 5.73 23.79 11.84
C ILE A 64 7.20 23.87 12.30
N LEU A 65 8.09 23.15 11.62
CA LEU A 65 9.51 23.05 12.02
C LEU A 65 10.35 24.25 11.59
N ARG A 66 9.80 25.11 10.71
CA ARG A 66 10.51 26.24 10.06
C ARG A 66 11.82 25.83 9.39
N ASN A 67 11.96 24.55 9.03
CA ASN A 67 13.15 23.97 8.42
C ASN A 67 12.73 22.91 7.40
N ALA A 68 12.89 23.26 6.11
CA ALA A 68 12.45 22.43 4.99
C ALA A 68 13.13 21.04 4.97
N HIS A 69 14.43 21.00 5.26
CA HIS A 69 15.21 19.76 5.22
C HIS A 69 14.85 18.81 6.36
N LYS A 70 14.65 19.32 7.59
CA LYS A 70 14.15 18.52 8.71
C LYS A 70 12.75 17.99 8.44
N ALA A 71 11.88 18.82 7.87
CA ALA A 71 10.52 18.43 7.52
C ALA A 71 10.50 17.28 6.49
N GLY A 72 11.26 17.41 5.41
CA GLY A 72 11.41 16.34 4.43
C GLY A 72 11.89 15.04 5.07
N LEU A 73 12.95 15.10 5.88
CA LEU A 73 13.54 13.90 6.51
C LEU A 73 12.58 13.24 7.48
N LEU A 74 11.86 14.03 8.27
CA LEU A 74 10.88 13.54 9.22
C LEU A 74 9.73 12.84 8.49
N ILE A 75 9.18 13.44 7.45
CA ILE A 75 8.10 12.81 6.66
C ILE A 75 8.58 11.55 5.95
N SER A 76 9.78 11.54 5.38
CA SER A 76 10.35 10.32 4.81
C SER A 76 10.55 9.19 5.82
N LEU A 77 11.01 9.50 7.03
CA LEU A 77 11.10 8.52 8.11
C LEU A 77 9.73 7.93 8.44
N TRP A 78 8.71 8.77 8.60
CA TRP A 78 7.35 8.32 8.89
C TRP A 78 6.74 7.47 7.78
N ILE A 79 6.94 7.84 6.51
CA ILE A 79 6.51 7.03 5.37
C ILE A 79 7.18 5.66 5.39
N LEU A 80 8.51 5.61 5.56
CA LEU A 80 9.23 4.34 5.62
C LEU A 80 8.70 3.44 6.73
N LEU A 81 8.56 3.95 7.95
CA LEU A 81 8.11 3.16 9.09
C LEU A 81 6.65 2.71 8.97
N ALA A 82 5.75 3.58 8.50
CA ALA A 82 4.35 3.24 8.30
C ALA A 82 4.18 2.10 7.29
N PHE A 83 4.90 2.14 6.18
CA PHE A 83 4.81 1.11 5.13
C PHE A 83 5.67 -0.14 5.44
N SER A 84 6.62 -0.06 6.37
CA SER A 84 7.30 -1.24 6.92
C SER A 84 6.39 -2.10 7.79
N PHE A 85 5.32 -1.55 8.38
CA PHE A 85 4.43 -2.29 9.28
C PHE A 85 3.84 -3.55 8.65
N GLY A 86 3.28 -3.45 7.43
CA GLY A 86 2.67 -4.60 6.76
C GLY A 86 3.66 -5.71 6.43
N ASN A 87 4.87 -5.33 6.00
CA ASN A 87 5.95 -6.29 5.73
C ASN A 87 6.43 -6.97 7.01
N LEU A 88 6.59 -6.20 8.09
CA LEU A 88 6.99 -6.74 9.37
C LEU A 88 5.93 -7.66 9.96
N TRP A 89 4.66 -7.28 9.86
CA TRP A 89 3.54 -8.13 10.28
C TRP A 89 3.52 -9.45 9.51
N ALA A 90 3.73 -9.43 8.19
CA ALA A 90 3.79 -10.65 7.39
C ALA A 90 4.94 -11.59 7.80
N VAL A 91 6.09 -11.04 8.18
CA VAL A 91 7.23 -11.83 8.70
C VAL A 91 6.93 -12.38 10.10
N LEU A 92 6.17 -11.64 10.91
CA LEU A 92 5.79 -12.01 12.26
C LEU A 92 4.48 -12.81 12.32
N ASP A 93 3.95 -13.28 11.19
CA ASP A 93 2.66 -13.96 11.19
C ASP A 93 2.70 -15.21 12.08
N GLY A 94 1.65 -15.40 12.89
CA GLY A 94 1.61 -16.42 13.93
C GLY A 94 2.52 -16.19 15.16
N ALA A 95 3.37 -15.16 15.17
CA ALA A 95 4.23 -14.88 16.32
C ALA A 95 3.43 -14.40 17.54
N ILE A 96 3.70 -15.03 18.68
CA ILE A 96 3.18 -14.62 19.99
C ILE A 96 4.35 -14.50 20.95
N LEU A 97 4.48 -13.35 21.60
CA LEU A 97 5.50 -13.11 22.62
C LEU A 97 4.83 -13.16 24.00
N HIS A 98 5.27 -14.11 24.82
CA HIS A 98 4.83 -14.24 26.21
C HIS A 98 5.85 -13.57 27.14
N VAL A 99 5.39 -12.60 27.94
CA VAL A 99 6.19 -11.92 28.97
C VAL A 99 5.42 -11.98 30.28
N GLY A 100 5.69 -13.03 31.07
CA GLY A 100 4.89 -13.33 32.27
C GLY A 100 3.42 -13.58 31.91
N PRO A 101 2.44 -12.92 32.55
CA PRO A 101 1.02 -13.09 32.22
C PRO A 101 0.60 -12.37 30.93
N LEU A 102 1.47 -11.54 30.34
CA LEU A 102 1.14 -10.77 29.15
C LEU A 102 1.45 -11.56 27.88
N SER A 103 0.47 -11.64 26.97
CA SER A 103 0.64 -12.23 25.64
C SER A 103 0.46 -11.16 24.56
N LEU A 104 1.51 -10.90 23.79
CA LEU A 104 1.48 -9.97 22.66
C LEU A 104 1.38 -10.75 21.35
N GLY A 105 0.31 -10.53 20.60
CA GLY A 105 0.21 -11.01 19.22
C GLY A 105 1.09 -10.21 18.25
N CYS A 106 1.35 -10.79 17.08
CA CYS A 106 2.22 -10.28 16.02
C CYS A 106 2.07 -8.78 15.70
N LYS A 107 0.84 -8.25 15.64
CA LYS A 107 0.60 -6.81 15.38
C LYS A 107 1.21 -5.90 16.45
N LYS A 108 1.13 -6.29 17.73
CA LYS A 108 1.70 -5.52 18.84
C LYS A 108 3.23 -5.62 18.84
N ILE A 109 3.77 -6.79 18.50
CA ILE A 109 5.21 -7.00 18.34
C ILE A 109 5.76 -6.12 17.21
N ALA A 110 5.08 -6.08 16.06
CA ALA A 110 5.46 -5.22 14.93
C ALA A 110 5.49 -3.74 15.34
N ALA A 111 4.46 -3.28 16.07
CA ALA A 111 4.44 -1.91 16.60
C ALA A 111 5.60 -1.64 17.56
N LEU A 112 5.88 -2.58 18.48
CA LEU A 112 6.98 -2.47 19.44
C LEU A 112 8.36 -2.36 18.77
N ILE A 113 8.55 -3.01 17.61
CA ILE A 113 9.78 -2.91 16.82
C ILE A 113 9.88 -1.57 16.08
N LEU A 114 8.76 -1.01 15.60
CA LEU A 114 8.76 0.20 14.76
C LEU A 114 8.70 1.52 15.54
N ILE A 115 8.14 1.51 16.76
CA ILE A 115 8.04 2.70 17.61
C ILE A 115 9.41 3.26 18.03
N PRO A 116 10.38 2.45 18.52
CA PRO A 116 11.68 2.99 18.94
C PRO A 116 12.45 3.68 17.80
N PRO A 117 12.58 3.12 16.58
CA PRO A 117 13.15 3.83 15.45
C PRO A 117 12.43 5.14 15.10
N ALA A 118 11.10 5.20 15.24
CA ALA A 118 10.34 6.43 15.02
C ALA A 118 10.73 7.52 16.02
N ILE A 119 10.77 7.18 17.31
CA ILE A 119 11.11 8.11 18.39
C ILE A 119 12.57 8.53 18.29
N ILE A 120 13.49 7.58 18.19
CA ILE A 120 14.94 7.82 18.15
C ILE A 120 15.30 8.60 16.89
N GLY A 121 14.85 8.14 15.72
CA GLY A 121 15.11 8.80 14.44
C GLY A 121 14.50 10.21 14.40
N GLY A 122 13.25 10.35 14.86
CA GLY A 122 12.59 11.65 14.98
C GLY A 122 13.35 12.60 15.91
N TYR A 123 13.75 12.13 17.09
CA TYR A 123 14.54 12.91 18.05
C TYR A 123 15.86 13.41 17.42
N PHE A 124 16.62 12.52 16.77
CA PHE A 124 17.87 12.91 16.12
C PHE A 124 17.64 13.94 15.01
N ILE A 125 16.67 13.73 14.11
CA ILE A 125 16.34 14.68 13.03
C ILE A 125 15.99 16.06 13.61
N LEU A 126 15.20 16.11 14.67
CA LEU A 126 14.79 17.36 15.32
C LEU A 126 15.98 18.06 16.00
N ARG A 127 16.89 17.30 16.63
CA ARG A 127 18.08 17.84 17.31
C ARG A 127 19.24 18.17 16.38
N MET A 128 19.29 17.64 15.16
CA MET A 128 20.35 17.95 14.21
C MET A 128 20.46 19.45 13.94
N LYS A 129 21.67 20.01 14.06
CA LYS A 129 21.97 21.42 13.74
C LYS A 129 22.14 21.59 12.23
N ILE A 130 21.04 21.51 11.49
CA ILE A 130 21.02 21.62 10.04
C ILE A 130 20.85 23.08 9.63
N GLN A 131 21.92 23.70 9.14
CA GLN A 131 21.82 24.98 8.43
C GLN A 131 21.10 24.75 7.09
N PRO A 132 19.98 25.46 6.82
CA PRO A 132 19.19 25.25 5.61
C PRO A 132 19.98 25.46 4.31
N ALA A 133 20.94 26.39 4.31
CA ALA A 133 21.64 26.80 3.10
C ALA A 133 22.70 25.80 2.59
N THR A 134 23.23 24.89 3.42
CA THR A 134 24.39 24.06 3.05
C THR A 134 24.25 22.60 3.48
N ALA A 135 24.35 22.33 4.79
CA ALA A 135 24.31 20.98 5.33
C ALA A 135 22.97 20.29 5.05
N GLY A 136 21.85 21.03 5.16
CA GLY A 136 20.52 20.48 4.88
C GLY A 136 20.34 20.06 3.43
N ALA A 137 20.80 20.89 2.49
CA ALA A 137 20.75 20.57 1.08
C ALA A 137 21.54 19.30 0.74
N ARG A 138 22.73 19.09 1.34
CA ARG A 138 23.52 17.87 1.16
C ARG A 138 22.79 16.62 1.66
N VAL A 139 22.23 16.67 2.87
CA VAL A 139 21.52 15.51 3.45
C VAL A 139 20.24 15.20 2.68
N SER A 140 19.41 16.19 2.34
CA SER A 140 18.22 15.95 1.52
C SER A 140 18.56 15.46 0.12
N LYS A 141 19.65 15.95 -0.50
CA LYS A 141 20.12 15.42 -1.78
C LYS A 141 20.54 13.97 -1.66
N ALA A 142 21.31 13.60 -0.63
CA ALA A 142 21.70 12.21 -0.37
C ALA A 142 20.47 11.32 -0.18
N ALA A 143 19.48 11.75 0.62
CA ALA A 143 18.22 11.04 0.79
C ALA A 143 17.48 10.86 -0.55
N ALA A 144 17.39 11.91 -1.37
CA ALA A 144 16.77 11.83 -2.69
C ALA A 144 17.52 10.88 -3.64
N VAL A 145 18.85 10.84 -3.58
CA VAL A 145 19.67 9.88 -4.36
C VAL A 145 19.38 8.45 -3.92
N VAL A 146 19.33 8.17 -2.61
CA VAL A 146 18.99 6.84 -2.09
C VAL A 146 17.60 6.40 -2.60
N VAL A 147 16.61 7.28 -2.50
CA VAL A 147 15.26 7.00 -3.02
C VAL A 147 15.25 6.82 -4.53
N GLY A 148 16.06 7.59 -5.26
CA GLY A 148 16.26 7.41 -6.71
C GLY A 148 16.82 6.03 -7.06
N VAL A 149 17.80 5.54 -6.29
CA VAL A 149 18.33 4.18 -6.46
C VAL A 149 17.25 3.13 -6.18
N MET A 150 16.43 3.31 -5.13
CA MET A 150 15.30 2.41 -4.85
C MET A 150 14.30 2.35 -6.02
N TRP A 151 14.05 3.47 -6.69
CA TRP A 151 13.22 3.53 -7.90
C TRP A 151 13.83 2.79 -9.08
N ILE A 152 15.15 2.94 -9.31
CA ILE A 152 15.85 2.22 -10.38
C ILE A 152 15.74 0.71 -10.15
N VAL A 153 15.98 0.25 -8.92
CA VAL A 153 15.85 -1.17 -8.54
C VAL A 153 14.41 -1.65 -8.76
N MET A 154 13.41 -0.89 -8.33
CA MET A 154 12.00 -1.25 -8.50
C MET A 154 11.59 -1.31 -9.97
N ALA A 155 12.02 -0.36 -10.79
CA ALA A 155 11.77 -0.35 -12.22
C ALA A 155 12.41 -1.57 -12.91
N ALA A 156 13.64 -1.94 -12.53
CA ALA A 156 14.30 -3.15 -13.00
C ALA A 156 13.54 -4.41 -12.60
N GLN A 157 13.05 -4.50 -11.35
CA GLN A 157 12.24 -5.63 -10.88
C GLN A 157 10.92 -5.78 -11.65
N ILE A 158 10.22 -4.67 -11.92
CA ILE A 158 9.01 -4.68 -12.73
C ILE A 158 9.33 -5.10 -14.17
N GLY A 159 10.37 -4.53 -14.79
CA GLY A 159 10.78 -4.89 -16.15
C GLY A 159 11.15 -6.37 -16.28
N LEU A 160 11.95 -6.89 -15.34
CA LEU A 160 12.28 -8.32 -15.27
C LEU A 160 11.04 -9.17 -15.03
N GLY A 161 10.09 -8.71 -14.21
CA GLY A 161 8.81 -9.37 -13.99
C GLY A 161 8.02 -9.53 -15.29
N TYR A 162 8.01 -8.53 -16.16
CA TYR A 162 7.35 -8.62 -17.48
C TYR A 162 8.04 -9.59 -18.44
N ILE A 163 9.38 -9.61 -18.45
CA ILE A 163 10.16 -10.51 -19.32
C ILE A 163 10.01 -11.98 -18.86
N ARG A 164 9.97 -12.22 -17.55
CA ARG A 164 9.91 -13.57 -16.97
C ARG A 164 8.51 -14.13 -16.86
N ARG A 165 7.47 -13.33 -17.08
CA ARG A 165 6.09 -13.82 -17.02
C ARG A 165 5.87 -14.83 -18.14
N PRO A 166 5.49 -16.08 -17.81
CA PRO A 166 4.88 -16.95 -18.80
C PRO A 166 3.70 -16.18 -19.41
N GLN A 167 3.57 -16.17 -20.74
CA GLN A 167 2.33 -15.69 -21.35
C GLN A 167 1.19 -16.48 -20.69
N ALA A 168 0.32 -15.79 -19.95
CA ALA A 168 -0.85 -16.41 -19.40
C ALA A 168 -1.66 -16.93 -20.58
N GLN A 169 -1.58 -18.23 -20.84
CA GLN A 169 -2.51 -18.90 -21.72
C GLN A 169 -3.88 -18.69 -21.07
N PRO A 170 -4.84 -18.08 -21.76
CA PRO A 170 -6.18 -17.94 -21.21
C PRO A 170 -6.63 -19.35 -20.81
N PRO A 171 -7.12 -19.53 -19.55
CA PRO A 171 -7.50 -20.86 -19.04
C PRO A 171 -8.60 -21.51 -19.88
N PHE A 172 -9.27 -20.71 -20.70
CA PHE A 172 -10.17 -21.15 -21.74
C PHE A 172 -9.56 -20.74 -23.08
N ALA A 173 -9.06 -21.71 -23.84
CA ALA A 173 -8.97 -21.51 -25.27
C ALA A 173 -10.38 -21.11 -25.77
N ASP A 174 -10.45 -20.21 -26.75
CA ASP A 174 -11.68 -19.76 -27.41
C ASP A 174 -12.34 -20.95 -28.18
N GLU A 175 -12.69 -22.03 -27.49
CA GLU A 175 -13.70 -22.98 -27.95
C GLU A 175 -15.05 -22.32 -27.77
N ARG A 176 -15.28 -21.27 -28.57
CA ARG A 176 -16.61 -20.77 -28.83
C ARG A 176 -17.33 -21.88 -29.59
N VAL A 177 -17.93 -22.81 -28.85
CA VAL A 177 -18.96 -23.66 -29.40
C VAL A 177 -20.03 -22.71 -29.91
N ALA A 178 -20.13 -22.57 -31.23
CA ALA A 178 -21.13 -21.71 -31.85
C ALA A 178 -22.50 -22.19 -31.38
N ALA A 179 -23.15 -21.37 -30.56
CA ALA A 179 -24.44 -21.68 -30.01
C ALA A 179 -25.44 -21.88 -31.15
N GLN A 180 -26.03 -23.07 -31.25
CA GLN A 180 -27.08 -23.34 -32.22
C GLN A 180 -28.43 -22.99 -31.58
N GLY A 181 -29.01 -21.86 -32.01
CA GLY A 181 -30.34 -21.42 -31.61
C GLY A 181 -30.37 -20.32 -30.54
N PRO A 182 -31.57 -19.82 -30.19
CA PRO A 182 -31.73 -18.82 -29.14
C PRO A 182 -31.36 -19.44 -27.79
N LEU A 183 -30.32 -18.90 -27.15
CA LEU A 183 -29.88 -19.31 -25.83
C LEU A 183 -30.77 -18.68 -24.75
N PRO A 184 -31.05 -19.37 -23.63
CA PRO A 184 -31.70 -18.76 -22.48
C PRO A 184 -30.78 -17.73 -21.81
N ASP A 185 -31.36 -16.70 -21.20
CA ASP A 185 -30.64 -15.81 -20.30
C ASP A 185 -30.26 -16.55 -19.01
N ILE A 186 -28.98 -16.50 -18.63
CA ILE A 186 -28.47 -17.10 -17.40
C ILE A 186 -28.08 -15.98 -16.44
N TYR A 187 -28.77 -15.91 -15.30
CA TYR A 187 -28.44 -14.99 -14.21
C TYR A 187 -27.72 -15.75 -13.09
N PHE A 188 -26.44 -15.43 -12.88
CA PHE A 188 -25.65 -15.98 -11.77
C PHE A 188 -25.35 -14.88 -10.76
N ILE A 189 -25.94 -15.00 -9.57
CA ILE A 189 -25.84 -14.00 -8.49
C ILE A 189 -24.88 -14.51 -7.42
N VAL A 190 -23.71 -13.87 -7.30
CA VAL A 190 -22.72 -14.17 -6.26
C VAL A 190 -22.73 -13.02 -5.26
N LEU A 191 -23.13 -13.32 -4.03
CA LEU A 191 -23.18 -12.33 -2.95
C LEU A 191 -21.86 -12.38 -2.16
N ASP A 192 -21.12 -11.27 -2.18
CA ASP A 192 -19.88 -11.15 -1.43
C ASP A 192 -20.16 -11.14 0.09
N GLY A 193 -19.46 -11.99 0.84
CA GLY A 193 -19.60 -12.11 2.29
C GLY A 193 -20.95 -12.63 2.80
N TYR A 194 -21.85 -13.15 1.94
CA TYR A 194 -23.11 -13.74 2.42
C TYR A 194 -22.85 -15.11 3.08
N GLY A 195 -23.05 -15.15 4.39
CA GLY A 195 -22.81 -16.34 5.20
C GLY A 195 -23.83 -17.45 4.92
N ARG A 196 -23.40 -18.70 5.15
CA ARG A 196 -24.29 -19.86 5.13
C ARG A 196 -25.31 -19.77 6.28
N SER A 197 -26.53 -20.25 6.05
CA SER A 197 -27.66 -20.11 6.98
C SER A 197 -27.36 -20.60 8.40
N ASP A 198 -26.71 -21.76 8.52
CA ASP A 198 -26.30 -22.33 9.81
C ASP A 198 -25.27 -21.44 10.54
N VAL A 199 -24.27 -20.92 9.84
CA VAL A 199 -23.26 -20.01 10.40
C VAL A 199 -23.91 -18.69 10.84
N LEU A 200 -24.80 -18.13 10.03
CA LEU A 200 -25.55 -16.92 10.36
C LEU A 200 -26.37 -17.11 11.64
N LYS A 201 -27.02 -18.26 11.78
CA LYS A 201 -27.81 -18.59 12.97
C LYS A 201 -26.94 -18.84 14.20
N GLU A 202 -25.90 -19.66 14.10
CA GLU A 202 -25.07 -20.08 15.24
C GLU A 202 -24.12 -18.99 15.74
N ARG A 203 -23.52 -18.20 14.84
CA ARG A 203 -22.51 -17.18 15.20
C ARG A 203 -23.10 -15.80 15.40
N PHE A 204 -24.19 -15.49 14.70
CA PHE A 204 -24.77 -14.14 14.67
C PHE A 204 -26.22 -14.09 15.15
N GLY A 205 -26.84 -15.23 15.48
CA GLY A 205 -28.24 -15.28 15.92
C GLY A 205 -29.24 -14.86 14.84
N PHE A 206 -28.82 -14.79 13.58
CA PHE A 206 -29.64 -14.31 12.47
C PHE A 206 -30.26 -15.48 11.70
N ASP A 207 -31.59 -15.56 11.73
CA ASP A 207 -32.34 -16.58 10.99
C ASP A 207 -32.80 -16.03 9.64
N ASN A 208 -32.15 -16.49 8.57
CA ASN A 208 -32.46 -16.12 7.19
C ASN A 208 -33.37 -17.14 6.47
N SER A 209 -34.00 -18.08 7.17
CA SER A 209 -34.80 -19.16 6.57
C SER A 209 -35.96 -18.64 5.72
N ALA A 210 -36.64 -17.58 6.14
CA ALA A 210 -37.72 -16.97 5.37
C ALA A 210 -37.26 -16.47 3.99
N PHE A 211 -36.12 -15.80 3.94
CA PHE A 211 -35.52 -15.33 2.68
C PHE A 211 -35.12 -16.50 1.76
N LEU A 212 -34.54 -17.56 2.32
CA LEU A 212 -34.19 -18.75 1.53
C LEU A 212 -35.43 -19.48 1.00
N ALA A 213 -36.53 -19.50 1.76
CA ALA A 213 -37.80 -20.05 1.31
C ALA A 213 -38.37 -19.24 0.13
N GLU A 214 -38.30 -17.91 0.19
CA GLU A 214 -38.71 -17.05 -0.94
C GLU A 214 -37.85 -17.26 -2.19
N LEU A 215 -36.55 -17.52 -2.03
CA LEU A 215 -35.68 -17.85 -3.17
C LEU A 215 -36.05 -19.21 -3.77
N ALA A 216 -36.28 -20.23 -2.94
CA ALA A 216 -36.71 -21.55 -3.40
C ALA A 216 -38.06 -21.49 -4.13
N ASP A 217 -39.02 -20.71 -3.63
CA ASP A 217 -40.34 -20.51 -4.24
C ASP A 217 -40.23 -19.86 -5.64
N ARG A 218 -39.24 -18.98 -5.84
CA ARG A 218 -38.90 -18.38 -7.14
C ARG A 218 -38.13 -19.33 -8.07
N GLY A 219 -37.85 -20.56 -7.66
CA GLY A 219 -37.16 -21.58 -8.44
C GLY A 219 -35.63 -21.57 -8.31
N PHE A 220 -35.05 -20.83 -7.35
CA PHE A 220 -33.61 -20.87 -7.10
C PHE A 220 -33.22 -22.14 -6.31
N GLY A 221 -32.10 -22.74 -6.68
CA GLY A 221 -31.49 -23.81 -5.89
C GLY A 221 -30.86 -23.28 -4.61
N VAL A 222 -31.27 -23.81 -3.45
CA VAL A 222 -30.69 -23.46 -2.15
C VAL A 222 -29.82 -24.61 -1.64
N TYR A 223 -28.51 -24.40 -1.60
CA TYR A 223 -27.54 -25.41 -1.17
C TYR A 223 -27.10 -25.20 0.27
N GLN A 224 -27.62 -26.02 1.19
CA GLN A 224 -27.34 -25.88 2.63
C GLN A 224 -25.89 -26.21 3.02
N ASN A 225 -25.19 -26.99 2.20
CA ASN A 225 -23.84 -27.49 2.48
C ASN A 225 -22.79 -27.01 1.48
N ALA A 226 -23.06 -25.92 0.75
CA ALA A 226 -22.07 -25.34 -0.14
C ALA A 226 -20.81 -24.92 0.64
N ARG A 227 -19.64 -25.18 0.06
CA ARG A 227 -18.34 -24.76 0.59
C ARG A 227 -17.60 -24.00 -0.49
N SER A 228 -16.90 -22.95 -0.10
CA SER A 228 -15.97 -22.29 -1.01
C SER A 228 -14.80 -23.25 -1.30
N ASN A 229 -14.20 -23.11 -2.47
CA ASN A 229 -12.97 -23.81 -2.87
C ASN A 229 -11.73 -23.32 -2.09
N TYR A 230 -11.88 -22.29 -1.26
CA TYR A 230 -10.85 -21.80 -0.36
C TYR A 230 -11.20 -22.30 1.05
N VAL A 231 -10.43 -23.27 1.54
CA VAL A 231 -10.43 -23.72 2.95
C VAL A 231 -9.11 -23.31 3.57
#